data_AF-A0A9P0F5U3-F1
#
_entry.id   AF-A0A9P0F5U3-F1
#
_cell.length_a   1.000
_cell.length_b   1.000
_cell.length_c   1.000
_cell.angle_alpha   90.00
_cell.angle_beta   90.00
_cell.angle_gamma   90.00
#
_symmetry.space_group_name_H-M   'P 1'
#
loop_
_entity.id
_entity.type
_entity.pdbx_description
1 polymer ?
#
loop_
_entity_poly.entity_id
_entity_poly.type
_entity_poly.pdbx_seq_one_letter_code
_entity_poly.pdbx_strand_id
1 'polypeptide(L)'
;MVGKTSIKHLTRSIRETFSNGSEAARAEIETLLRNADTGVDIADAAFRRIKLTKRNGVLFANEVHLSKFAKILRSGDLVRLLKVAGIKHTVTVAQKKAFTDIMGETAETTLHSIKEMSRSLKKKKPHLDVTDDTMSSMSKAAKAEVQEIEKAVSKKFYKKPLVKLTLGTILVTSTGFVMHALRERKGCWMITTIDQKNSSCKIQAFSCDKSISDKSVMCRTPSIQNYYNDTLQLMNIFQQGNEKELAKLKNYLTIPTDQFDLMKLLENNFDDISKYFQDPNNRLQLEPCSLTDNRIEGAGREICRMCDPAANPKSTAFINPMQYAENITFVCVANPNVLDVISDIVVTTGVNLWDTVSFPGVLRTFKYVVLAILIFMLLTSIVIPIYRIFNAPQQQGYILHQDEA
;
A
#
# COMPACT_ATOMS: atom_id res chain seq x y z
N MET A 1 -29.68 11.02 -23.15
CA MET A 1 -28.47 11.38 -22.39
C MET A 1 -28.20 10.27 -21.40
N VAL A 2 -27.20 9.41 -21.64
CA VAL A 2 -26.81 8.36 -20.69
C VAL A 2 -26.07 9.05 -19.54
N GLY A 3 -26.56 8.88 -18.32
CA GLY A 3 -26.03 9.56 -17.13
C GLY A 3 -24.56 9.23 -16.92
N LYS A 4 -23.76 10.24 -16.57
CA LYS A 4 -22.36 10.06 -16.19
C LYS A 4 -22.30 9.22 -14.92
N THR A 5 -21.58 8.11 -14.95
CA THR A 5 -21.40 7.25 -13.78
C THR A 5 -20.26 7.77 -12.91
N SER A 6 -20.55 8.10 -11.65
CA SER A 6 -19.51 8.42 -10.66
C SER A 6 -18.65 7.20 -10.39
N ILE A 7 -17.33 7.37 -10.37
CA ILE A 7 -16.40 6.27 -10.10
C ILE A 7 -16.60 5.61 -8.74
N LYS A 8 -17.17 6.35 -7.77
CA LYS A 8 -17.56 5.81 -6.46
C LYS A 8 -18.63 4.72 -6.61
N HIS A 9 -19.59 4.94 -7.52
CA HIS A 9 -20.61 3.94 -7.86
C HIS A 9 -19.96 2.68 -8.46
N LEU A 10 -19.01 2.85 -9.39
CA LEU A 10 -18.26 1.73 -9.97
C LEU A 10 -17.55 0.90 -8.89
N THR A 11 -16.82 1.54 -7.97
CA THR A 11 -16.13 0.81 -6.89
C THR A 11 -17.08 0.07 -5.95
N ARG A 12 -18.27 0.62 -5.72
CA ARG A 12 -19.30 0.01 -4.89
C ARG A 12 -19.97 -1.18 -5.61
N SER A 13 -20.41 -1.01 -6.85
CA SER A 13 -21.00 -2.10 -7.65
C SER A 13 -20.03 -3.28 -7.81
N ILE A 14 -18.73 -3.01 -8.02
CA ILE A 14 -17.70 -4.07 -8.05
C ILE A 14 -17.67 -4.84 -6.72
N ARG A 15 -17.79 -4.14 -5.57
CA ARG A 15 -17.81 -4.77 -4.25
C ARG A 15 -19.04 -5.66 -4.06
N GLU A 16 -20.22 -5.17 -4.41
CA GLU A 16 -21.49 -5.87 -4.25
C GLU A 16 -21.58 -7.12 -5.15
N THR A 17 -20.93 -7.09 -6.31
CA THR A 17 -20.93 -8.19 -7.29
C THR A 17 -20.08 -9.41 -6.86
N PHE A 18 -19.20 -9.28 -5.87
CA PHE A 18 -18.37 -10.42 -5.40
C PHE A 18 -19.18 -11.61 -4.90
N SER A 19 -20.40 -11.41 -4.37
CA SER A 19 -21.22 -12.49 -3.80
C SER A 19 -22.04 -13.26 -4.81
N ASN A 20 -22.52 -12.57 -5.85
CA ASN A 20 -23.58 -13.12 -6.70
C ASN A 20 -23.04 -13.76 -7.97
N GLY A 21 -21.87 -13.34 -8.46
CA GLY A 21 -21.22 -13.88 -9.66
C GLY A 21 -22.18 -14.02 -10.86
N SER A 22 -23.26 -13.24 -10.87
CA SER A 22 -24.40 -13.38 -11.76
C SER A 22 -24.13 -12.63 -13.05
N GLU A 23 -24.68 -13.13 -14.16
CA GLU A 23 -24.56 -12.48 -15.46
C GLU A 23 -25.10 -11.04 -15.44
N ALA A 24 -26.16 -10.79 -14.67
CA ALA A 24 -26.72 -9.45 -14.50
C ALA A 24 -25.73 -8.48 -13.84
N ALA A 25 -25.07 -8.90 -12.75
CA ALA A 25 -24.10 -8.06 -12.05
C ALA A 25 -22.83 -7.82 -12.89
N ARG A 26 -22.41 -8.82 -13.68
CA ARG A 26 -21.33 -8.66 -14.67
C ARG A 26 -21.68 -7.60 -15.71
N ALA A 27 -22.87 -7.68 -16.30
CA ALA A 27 -23.35 -6.74 -17.31
C ALA A 27 -23.47 -5.31 -16.76
N GLU A 28 -23.89 -5.16 -15.49
CA GLU A 28 -23.93 -3.87 -14.81
C GLU A 28 -22.52 -3.26 -14.72
N ILE A 29 -21.54 -4.00 -14.19
CA ILE A 29 -20.16 -3.47 -14.08
C ILE A 29 -19.58 -3.13 -15.45
N GLU A 30 -19.78 -3.98 -16.47
CA GLU A 30 -19.31 -3.67 -17.82
C GLU A 30 -19.92 -2.38 -18.37
N THR A 31 -21.20 -2.13 -18.07
CA THR A 31 -21.87 -0.87 -18.42
C THR A 31 -21.26 0.31 -17.67
N LEU A 32 -21.01 0.17 -16.37
CA LEU A 32 -20.39 1.21 -15.54
C LEU A 32 -18.96 1.52 -16.01
N LEU A 33 -18.17 0.51 -16.40
CA LEU A 33 -16.83 0.68 -16.94
C LEU A 33 -16.83 1.40 -18.30
N ARG A 34 -17.74 1.04 -19.21
CA ARG A 34 -17.85 1.70 -20.52
C ARG A 34 -18.27 3.16 -20.41
N ASN A 35 -19.11 3.47 -19.43
CA ASN A 35 -19.67 4.80 -19.20
C ASN A 35 -18.89 5.62 -18.16
N ALA A 36 -17.75 5.12 -17.68
CA ALA A 36 -16.89 5.86 -16.76
C ALA A 36 -16.37 7.14 -17.43
N ASP A 37 -16.52 8.25 -16.72
CA ASP A 37 -16.00 9.58 -17.07
C ASP A 37 -15.33 10.15 -15.83
N THR A 38 -14.01 10.03 -15.78
CA THR A 38 -13.21 10.49 -14.65
C THR A 38 -12.62 11.88 -14.88
N GLY A 39 -12.69 12.40 -16.11
CA GLY A 39 -11.92 13.59 -16.50
C GLY A 39 -10.42 13.34 -16.65
N VAL A 40 -9.98 12.07 -16.58
CA VAL A 40 -8.62 11.63 -16.91
C VAL A 40 -8.71 10.71 -18.11
N ASP A 41 -8.56 11.26 -19.32
CA ASP A 41 -8.80 10.57 -20.60
C ASP A 41 -8.17 9.18 -20.69
N ILE A 42 -6.94 9.03 -20.19
CA ILE A 42 -6.22 7.76 -20.25
C ILE A 42 -6.81 6.71 -19.29
N ALA A 43 -7.39 7.12 -18.16
CA ALA A 43 -8.12 6.23 -17.26
C ALA A 43 -9.45 5.81 -17.88
N ASP A 44 -10.18 6.74 -18.51
CA ASP A 44 -11.44 6.46 -19.20
C ASP A 44 -11.24 5.51 -20.38
N ALA A 45 -10.16 5.71 -21.15
CA ALA A 45 -9.74 4.78 -22.19
C ALA A 45 -9.40 3.39 -21.63
N ALA A 46 -8.82 3.32 -20.43
CA ALA A 46 -8.53 2.07 -19.76
C ALA A 46 -9.81 1.33 -19.36
N PHE A 47 -10.77 2.02 -18.74
CA PHE A 47 -12.04 1.41 -18.33
C PHE A 47 -12.81 0.80 -19.52
N ARG A 48 -12.85 1.51 -20.66
CA ARG A 48 -13.50 1.01 -21.89
C ARG A 48 -12.84 -0.25 -22.48
N ARG A 49 -11.59 -0.56 -22.11
CA ARG A 49 -10.85 -1.76 -22.56
C ARG A 49 -10.89 -2.91 -21.56
N ILE A 50 -11.43 -2.72 -20.36
CA ILE A 50 -11.61 -3.80 -19.41
C ILE A 50 -12.79 -4.67 -19.86
N LYS A 51 -12.56 -5.97 -19.97
CA LYS A 51 -13.60 -6.98 -20.22
C LYS A 51 -13.75 -7.86 -18.99
N LEU A 52 -14.98 -8.21 -18.62
CA LEU A 52 -15.21 -9.11 -17.50
C LEU A 52 -15.42 -10.54 -17.99
N THR A 53 -14.64 -11.46 -17.47
CA THR A 53 -14.77 -12.90 -17.74
C THR A 53 -14.94 -13.68 -16.44
N LYS A 54 -15.72 -14.76 -16.47
CA LYS A 54 -15.86 -15.69 -15.36
C LYS A 54 -15.08 -16.96 -15.66
N ARG A 55 -14.20 -17.38 -14.75
CA ARG A 55 -13.42 -18.63 -14.87
C ARG A 55 -13.49 -19.38 -13.55
N ASN A 56 -13.99 -20.61 -13.58
CA ASN A 56 -14.10 -21.50 -12.40
C ASN A 56 -14.74 -20.81 -11.20
N GLY A 57 -15.82 -20.07 -11.46
CA GLY A 57 -16.59 -19.32 -10.45
C GLY A 57 -16.10 -17.89 -10.16
N VAL A 58 -14.85 -17.58 -10.48
CA VAL A 58 -14.25 -16.30 -10.13
C VAL A 58 -14.34 -15.30 -11.29
N LEU A 59 -14.70 -14.05 -10.99
CA LEU A 59 -14.70 -12.96 -11.97
C LEU A 59 -13.30 -12.35 -12.14
N PHE A 60 -12.97 -12.03 -13.38
CA PHE A 60 -11.71 -11.40 -13.79
C PHE A 60 -11.99 -10.17 -14.64
N ALA A 61 -11.28 -9.08 -14.34
CA ALA A 61 -11.11 -7.93 -15.21
C ALA A 61 -9.88 -8.19 -16.11
N ASN A 62 -10.14 -8.53 -17.38
CA ASN A 62 -9.16 -9.15 -18.27
C ASN A 62 -8.52 -10.38 -17.60
N GLU A 63 -7.22 -10.35 -17.33
CA GLU A 63 -6.47 -11.45 -16.69
C GLU A 63 -6.26 -11.24 -15.17
N VAL A 64 -6.93 -10.25 -14.56
CA VAL A 64 -6.76 -9.92 -13.14
C VAL A 64 -8.05 -10.19 -12.38
N HIS A 65 -7.98 -10.94 -11.28
CA HIS A 65 -9.13 -11.15 -10.39
C HIS A 65 -9.83 -9.84 -10.07
N LEU A 66 -11.16 -9.85 -10.11
CA LEU A 66 -11.96 -8.64 -9.89
C LEU A 66 -11.64 -7.97 -8.55
N SER A 67 -11.27 -8.75 -7.52
CA SER A 67 -10.93 -8.26 -6.18
C SER A 67 -9.63 -7.46 -6.16
N LYS A 68 -8.62 -7.96 -6.89
CA LYS A 68 -7.38 -7.25 -7.13
C LYS A 68 -7.59 -6.01 -8.01
N PHE A 69 -8.50 -6.08 -8.99
CA PHE A 69 -8.89 -4.92 -9.78
C PHE A 69 -9.55 -3.85 -8.90
N ALA A 70 -10.50 -4.21 -8.03
CA ALA A 70 -11.13 -3.32 -7.07
C ALA A 70 -10.09 -2.62 -6.16
N LYS A 71 -9.08 -3.37 -5.68
CA LYS A 71 -7.97 -2.83 -4.90
C LYS A 71 -7.11 -1.83 -5.69
N ILE A 72 -6.85 -2.09 -6.99
CA ILE A 72 -6.13 -1.17 -7.89
C ILE A 72 -6.90 0.15 -8.04
N LEU A 73 -8.23 0.06 -8.20
CA LEU A 73 -9.10 1.23 -8.27
C LEU A 73 -9.03 2.00 -6.94
N ARG A 74 -9.32 1.35 -5.81
CA ARG A 74 -9.31 2.00 -4.49
C ARG A 74 -7.97 2.61 -4.12
N SER A 75 -6.85 2.08 -4.61
CA SER A 75 -5.53 2.63 -4.38
C SER A 75 -5.16 3.82 -5.27
N GLY A 76 -5.98 4.15 -6.27
CA GLY A 76 -5.66 5.18 -7.27
C GLY A 76 -4.44 4.86 -8.12
N ASP A 77 -4.12 3.58 -8.35
CA ASP A 77 -2.91 3.17 -9.08
C ASP A 77 -3.18 3.17 -10.60
N LEU A 78 -3.11 4.35 -11.21
CA LEU A 78 -3.35 4.53 -12.64
C LEU A 78 -2.44 3.66 -13.50
N VAL A 79 -1.16 3.51 -13.12
CA VAL A 79 -0.20 2.69 -13.88
C VAL A 79 -0.65 1.24 -13.94
N ARG A 80 -1.11 0.68 -12.81
CA ARG A 80 -1.67 -0.67 -12.78
C ARG A 80 -2.97 -0.77 -13.56
N LEU A 81 -3.86 0.22 -13.48
CA LEU A 81 -5.08 0.24 -14.29
C LEU A 81 -4.75 0.14 -15.79
N LEU A 82 -3.81 0.94 -16.29
CA LEU A 82 -3.38 0.88 -17.69
C LEU A 82 -2.79 -0.48 -18.05
N LYS A 83 -2.00 -1.07 -17.15
CA LYS A 83 -1.43 -2.41 -17.33
C LYS A 83 -2.53 -3.48 -17.45
N VAL A 84 -3.56 -3.44 -16.60
CA VAL A 84 -4.71 -4.36 -16.68
C VAL A 84 -5.44 -4.18 -18.01
N ALA A 85 -5.60 -2.93 -18.47
CA ALA A 85 -6.24 -2.60 -19.75
C ALA A 85 -5.37 -2.88 -20.99
N GLY A 86 -4.13 -3.34 -20.83
CA GLY A 86 -3.20 -3.56 -21.94
C GLY A 86 -2.76 -2.27 -22.66
N ILE A 87 -2.86 -1.11 -22.00
CA ILE A 87 -2.49 0.18 -22.57
C ILE A 87 -1.02 0.47 -22.22
N LYS A 88 -0.19 0.63 -23.26
CA LYS A 88 1.18 1.12 -23.13
C LYS A 88 1.17 2.64 -23.23
N HIS A 89 1.21 3.32 -22.08
CA HIS A 89 1.27 4.78 -22.02
C HIS A 89 2.13 5.22 -20.83
N THR A 90 2.93 6.27 -21.01
CA THR A 90 3.73 6.86 -19.95
C THR A 90 2.87 7.80 -19.13
N VAL A 91 2.62 7.46 -17.87
CA VAL A 91 1.77 8.26 -16.99
C VAL A 91 2.57 9.40 -16.35
N THR A 92 2.12 10.63 -16.54
CA THR A 92 2.69 11.82 -15.91
C THR A 92 2.34 11.92 -14.43
N VAL A 93 3.10 12.71 -13.65
CA VAL A 93 2.81 12.95 -12.23
C VAL A 93 1.44 13.60 -12.04
N ALA A 94 1.07 14.53 -12.92
CA ALA A 94 -0.22 15.22 -12.87
C ALA A 94 -1.39 14.26 -13.09
N GLN A 95 -1.30 13.35 -14.07
CA GLN A 95 -2.34 12.33 -14.31
C GLN A 95 -2.48 11.35 -13.15
N LYS A 96 -1.35 10.91 -12.55
CA LYS A 96 -1.39 10.06 -11.36
C LYS A 96 -2.12 10.77 -10.22
N LYS A 97 -1.73 12.01 -9.93
CA LYS A 97 -2.34 12.81 -8.86
C LYS A 97 -3.84 13.02 -9.12
N ALA A 98 -4.23 13.44 -10.33
CA ALA A 98 -5.64 13.64 -10.68
C ALA A 98 -6.45 12.37 -10.47
N PHE A 99 -5.96 11.22 -10.94
CA PHE A 99 -6.65 9.95 -10.76
C PHE A 99 -6.74 9.53 -9.28
N THR A 100 -5.65 9.68 -8.51
CA THR A 100 -5.67 9.44 -7.06
C THR A 100 -6.68 10.34 -6.35
N ASP A 101 -6.73 11.63 -6.67
CA ASP A 101 -7.65 12.60 -6.08
C ASP A 101 -9.11 12.24 -6.37
N ILE A 102 -9.40 11.73 -7.58
CA ILE A 102 -10.74 11.25 -7.99
C ILE A 102 -11.16 10.01 -7.19
N MET A 103 -10.24 9.06 -6.95
CA MET A 103 -10.52 7.88 -6.14
C MET A 103 -10.69 8.22 -4.64
N GLY A 104 -10.10 9.34 -4.22
CA GLY A 104 -10.18 9.85 -2.86
C GLY A 104 -9.23 9.17 -1.88
N GLU A 105 -9.28 9.65 -0.63
CA GLU A 105 -8.46 9.11 0.44
C GLU A 105 -9.06 7.82 1.00
N THR A 106 -8.43 6.71 0.67
CA THR A 106 -8.71 5.39 1.23
C THR A 106 -7.49 4.86 1.98
N ALA A 107 -7.69 3.86 2.83
CA ALA A 107 -6.59 3.09 3.41
C ALA A 107 -5.66 2.52 2.31
N GLU A 108 -6.23 2.05 1.20
CA GLU A 108 -5.46 1.55 0.06
C GLU A 108 -4.62 2.63 -0.63
N THR A 109 -5.13 3.86 -0.78
CA THR A 109 -4.38 5.01 -1.32
C THR A 109 -3.19 5.35 -0.44
N THR A 110 -3.37 5.31 0.88
CA THR A 110 -2.29 5.57 1.85
C THR A 110 -1.22 4.49 1.80
N LEU A 111 -1.63 3.21 1.84
CA LEU A 111 -0.72 2.07 1.69
C LEU A 111 0.03 2.08 0.35
N HIS A 112 -0.63 2.52 -0.73
CA HIS A 112 0.00 2.67 -2.03
C HIS A 112 1.07 3.76 -2.02
N SER A 113 0.79 4.91 -1.40
CA SER A 113 1.73 6.01 -1.24
C SER A 113 2.98 5.60 -0.46
N ILE A 114 2.80 4.83 0.63
CA ILE A 114 3.92 4.24 1.40
C ILE A 114 4.78 3.35 0.50
N LYS A 115 4.15 2.46 -0.29
CA LYS A 115 4.86 1.53 -1.18
C LYS A 115 5.60 2.24 -2.32
N GLU A 116 5.00 3.27 -2.92
CA GLU A 116 5.65 4.06 -3.96
C GLU A 116 6.85 4.84 -3.42
N MET A 117 6.71 5.44 -2.23
CA MET A 117 7.82 6.10 -1.55
C MET A 117 8.95 5.10 -1.22
N SER A 118 8.60 3.96 -0.63
CA SER A 118 9.55 2.89 -0.31
C SER A 118 10.30 2.38 -1.56
N ARG A 119 9.60 2.14 -2.67
CA ARG A 119 10.22 1.77 -3.96
C ARG A 119 11.16 2.85 -4.51
N SER A 120 10.77 4.12 -4.40
CA SER A 120 11.60 5.26 -4.82
C SER A 120 12.87 5.34 -3.97
N LEU A 121 12.75 5.16 -2.66
CA LEU A 121 13.86 5.17 -1.72
C LEU A 121 14.79 3.97 -1.91
N LYS A 122 14.26 2.78 -2.18
CA LYS A 122 15.05 1.59 -2.46
C LYS A 122 16.02 1.81 -3.62
N LYS A 123 15.63 2.57 -4.64
CA LYS A 123 16.52 2.95 -5.75
C LYS A 123 17.61 3.94 -5.34
N LYS A 124 17.31 4.84 -4.39
CA LYS A 124 18.22 5.91 -3.94
C LYS A 124 19.15 5.48 -2.81
N LYS A 125 18.68 4.57 -1.94
CA LYS A 125 19.31 4.13 -0.69
C LYS A 125 19.12 2.61 -0.53
N PRO A 126 19.72 1.80 -1.43
CA PRO A 126 19.52 0.34 -1.44
C PRO A 126 20.06 -0.34 -0.19
N HIS A 127 21.04 0.24 0.50
CA HIS A 127 21.57 -0.29 1.76
C HIS A 127 20.58 -0.22 2.93
N LEU A 128 19.50 0.56 2.81
CA LEU A 128 18.39 0.59 3.76
C LEU A 128 17.30 -0.45 3.46
N ASP A 129 17.42 -1.22 2.39
CA ASP A 129 16.53 -2.32 2.02
C ASP A 129 16.72 -3.51 2.97
N VAL A 130 16.45 -3.31 4.25
CA VAL A 130 16.65 -4.28 5.32
C VAL A 130 15.30 -4.78 5.78
N THR A 131 15.14 -6.09 5.76
CA THR A 131 13.98 -6.81 6.26
C THR A 131 14.20 -7.25 7.70
N ASP A 132 13.13 -7.71 8.37
CA ASP A 132 13.25 -8.30 9.71
C ASP A 132 14.28 -9.45 9.75
N ASP A 133 14.25 -10.33 8.75
CA ASP A 133 15.16 -11.49 8.63
C ASP A 133 16.63 -11.09 8.45
N THR A 134 16.90 -9.94 7.82
CA THR A 134 18.25 -9.44 7.52
C THR A 134 18.73 -8.37 8.50
N MET A 135 17.94 -8.12 9.54
CA MET A 135 18.20 -7.02 10.45
C MET A 135 19.47 -7.20 11.28
N SER A 136 19.81 -8.45 11.65
CA SER A 136 21.03 -8.79 12.40
C SER A 136 22.30 -8.51 11.59
N SER A 137 22.24 -8.68 10.27
CA SER A 137 23.34 -8.45 9.32
C SER A 137 23.35 -7.05 8.71
N MET A 138 22.52 -6.13 9.22
CA MET A 138 22.49 -4.73 8.76
C MET A 138 23.87 -4.06 8.83
N SER A 139 24.27 -3.42 7.73
CA SER A 139 25.55 -2.70 7.61
C SER A 139 25.68 -1.54 8.60
N LYS A 140 26.92 -1.16 8.94
CA LYS A 140 27.19 0.00 9.81
C LYS A 140 26.64 1.30 9.23
N ALA A 141 26.73 1.48 7.91
CA ALA A 141 26.19 2.65 7.21
C ALA A 141 24.66 2.73 7.33
N ALA A 142 23.96 1.60 7.12
CA ALA A 142 22.52 1.53 7.29
C ALA A 142 22.10 1.82 8.74
N LYS A 143 22.80 1.25 9.74
CA LYS A 143 22.55 1.53 11.16
C LYS A 143 22.70 3.01 11.49
N ALA A 144 23.78 3.64 11.04
CA ALA A 144 24.04 5.06 11.28
C ALA A 144 22.94 5.94 10.68
N GLU A 145 22.53 5.65 9.44
CA GLU A 145 21.49 6.40 8.76
C GLU A 145 20.10 6.22 9.39
N VAL A 146 19.74 5.00 9.79
CA VAL A 146 18.50 4.76 10.56
C VAL A 146 18.52 5.56 11.86
N GLN A 147 19.64 5.61 12.57
CA GLN A 147 19.77 6.41 13.79
C GLN A 147 19.64 7.92 13.54
N GLU A 148 20.14 8.44 12.42
CA GLU A 148 19.94 9.85 12.02
C GLU A 148 18.46 10.15 11.77
N ILE A 149 17.76 9.24 11.08
CA ILE A 149 16.31 9.34 10.84
C ILE A 149 15.56 9.32 12.18
N GLU A 150 15.91 8.38 13.07
CA GLU A 150 15.30 8.29 14.40
C GLU A 150 15.49 9.59 15.19
N LYS A 151 16.69 10.18 15.19
CA LYS A 151 16.96 11.48 15.83
C LYS A 151 16.10 12.60 15.22
N ALA A 152 15.94 12.63 13.90
CA ALA A 152 15.14 13.63 13.22
C ALA A 152 13.65 13.53 13.62
N VAL A 153 13.11 12.32 13.67
CA VAL A 153 11.75 12.04 14.16
C VAL A 153 11.63 12.43 15.64
N SER A 154 12.57 12.02 16.50
CA SER A 154 12.55 12.36 17.93
C SER A 154 12.59 13.85 18.18
N LYS A 155 13.38 14.62 17.42
CA LYS A 155 13.39 16.09 17.53
C LYS A 155 12.02 16.69 17.20
N LYS A 156 11.31 16.14 16.21
CA LYS A 156 10.00 16.63 15.79
C LYS A 156 8.88 16.25 16.78
N PHE A 157 8.95 15.05 17.36
CA PHE A 157 7.91 14.48 18.20
C PHE A 157 8.27 14.38 19.69
N TYR A 158 9.32 15.08 20.15
CA TYR A 158 9.77 15.05 21.55
C TYR A 158 8.64 15.25 22.58
N LYS A 159 7.64 16.10 22.28
CA LYS A 159 6.49 16.37 23.16
C LYS A 159 5.31 15.38 23.00
N LYS A 160 5.34 14.52 21.99
CA LYS A 160 4.28 13.55 21.65
C LYS A 160 4.94 12.20 21.38
N PRO A 161 5.28 11.45 22.45
CA PRO A 161 6.13 10.28 22.34
C PRO A 161 5.47 9.14 21.56
N LEU A 162 4.14 9.05 21.54
CA LEU A 162 3.41 8.05 20.79
C LEU A 162 2.94 8.63 19.45
N VAL A 163 3.48 8.11 18.35
CA VAL A 163 3.09 8.49 16.99
C VAL A 163 2.34 7.33 16.35
N LYS A 164 1.11 7.59 15.91
CA LYS A 164 0.30 6.63 15.15
C LYS A 164 0.75 6.61 13.71
N LEU A 165 0.99 5.41 13.18
CA LEU A 165 1.33 5.18 11.78
C LEU A 165 0.12 4.59 11.05
N THR A 166 0.20 4.45 9.74
CA THR A 166 -0.80 3.70 8.98
C THR A 166 -0.82 2.25 9.46
N LEU A 167 0.35 1.66 9.72
CA LEU A 167 0.49 0.33 10.32
C LEU A 167 1.17 0.42 11.69
N GLY A 168 0.35 0.34 12.74
CA GLY A 168 0.79 0.31 14.13
C GLY A 168 1.14 1.67 14.72
N THR A 169 1.99 1.66 15.73
CA THR A 169 2.39 2.85 16.48
C THR A 169 3.88 2.78 16.80
N ILE A 170 4.55 3.92 16.86
CA ILE A 170 5.94 4.01 17.35
C ILE A 170 5.99 4.82 18.65
N LEU A 171 6.86 4.39 19.56
CA LEU A 171 7.23 5.12 20.75
C LEU A 171 8.60 5.79 20.54
N VAL A 172 8.58 7.11 20.38
CA VAL A 172 9.70 7.94 19.94
C VAL A 172 10.67 8.31 21.09
N THR A 173 10.40 7.82 22.31
CA THR A 173 11.23 8.09 23.51
C THR A 173 12.49 7.23 23.59
N SER A 174 12.59 6.17 22.80
CA SER A 174 13.72 5.23 22.79
C SER A 174 14.42 5.24 21.43
N THR A 175 15.73 5.02 21.41
CA THR A 175 16.45 4.66 20.17
C THR A 175 16.00 3.28 19.69
N GLY A 176 16.10 3.01 18.39
CA GLY A 176 15.73 1.73 17.78
C GLY A 176 14.23 1.53 17.54
N PHE A 177 13.40 2.57 17.64
CA PHE A 177 11.95 2.45 17.43
C PHE A 177 11.59 2.05 15.98
N VAL A 178 12.44 2.36 14.99
CA VAL A 178 12.22 1.91 13.59
C VAL A 178 12.35 0.40 13.50
N MET A 179 13.35 -0.16 14.17
CA MET A 179 13.62 -1.60 14.20
C MET A 179 12.58 -2.35 15.03
N HIS A 180 12.10 -1.74 16.10
CA HIS A 180 10.97 -2.26 16.87
C HIS A 180 9.69 -2.33 16.02
N ALA A 181 9.37 -1.23 15.33
CA ALA A 181 8.23 -1.19 14.41
C ALA A 181 8.37 -2.17 13.24
N LEU A 182 9.57 -2.40 12.74
CA LEU A 182 9.84 -3.39 11.69
C LEU A 182 9.38 -4.79 12.13
N ARG A 183 9.85 -5.26 13.29
CA ARG A 183 9.48 -6.55 13.89
C ARG A 183 7.98 -6.64 14.14
N GLU A 184 7.41 -5.57 14.68
CA GLU A 184 5.99 -5.54 15.04
C GLU A 184 5.06 -5.48 13.83
N ARG A 185 5.53 -5.12 12.64
CA ARG A 185 4.68 -5.03 11.44
C ARG A 185 4.29 -6.37 10.85
N LYS A 186 5.03 -7.45 11.12
CA LYS A 186 4.73 -8.75 10.53
C LYS A 186 3.34 -9.24 10.96
N GLY A 187 2.58 -9.75 10.00
CA GLY A 187 1.24 -10.32 10.21
C GLY A 187 0.10 -9.57 9.53
N CYS A 188 -1.11 -9.86 9.99
CA CYS A 188 -2.35 -9.35 9.44
C CYS A 188 -2.81 -8.07 10.13
N TRP A 189 -3.06 -7.02 9.35
CA TRP A 189 -3.57 -5.74 9.84
C TRP A 189 -4.94 -5.44 9.26
N MET A 190 -5.85 -5.01 10.13
CA MET A 190 -7.09 -4.34 9.75
C MET A 190 -6.87 -2.84 9.84
N ILE A 191 -7.22 -2.13 8.77
CA ILE A 191 -7.15 -0.67 8.70
C ILE A 191 -8.56 -0.15 8.53
N THR A 192 -8.93 0.82 9.37
CA THR A 192 -10.22 1.51 9.30
C THR A 192 -9.97 2.99 9.03
N THR A 193 -10.62 3.52 7.99
CA THR A 193 -10.60 4.95 7.64
C THR A 193 -11.88 5.61 8.12
N ILE A 194 -11.80 6.61 8.98
CA ILE A 194 -12.97 7.42 9.39
C ILE A 194 -12.54 8.88 9.30
N ASP A 195 -13.34 9.71 8.63
CA ASP A 195 -13.03 11.14 8.42
C ASP A 195 -11.61 11.36 7.90
N GLN A 196 -11.23 10.61 6.86
CA GLN A 196 -9.89 10.66 6.24
C GLN A 196 -8.72 10.26 7.16
N LYS A 197 -9.00 9.74 8.35
CA LYS A 197 -7.98 9.28 9.30
C LYS A 197 -7.95 7.77 9.34
N ASN A 198 -6.77 7.22 9.11
CA ASN A 198 -6.54 5.79 9.27
C ASN A 198 -6.26 5.45 10.73
N SER A 199 -6.88 4.36 11.17
CA SER A 199 -6.50 3.63 12.37
C SER A 199 -6.22 2.19 11.97
N SER A 200 -5.31 1.53 12.65
CA SER A 200 -5.01 0.13 12.39
C SER A 200 -4.83 -0.66 13.66
N CYS A 201 -5.16 -1.94 13.57
CA CYS A 201 -4.90 -2.92 14.61
C CYS A 201 -4.51 -4.25 13.96
N LYS A 202 -3.71 -5.03 14.69
CA LYS A 202 -3.28 -6.36 14.26
C LYS A 202 -4.34 -7.39 14.63
N ILE A 203 -4.57 -8.36 13.74
CA ILE A 203 -5.46 -9.51 14.00
C ILE A 203 -4.61 -10.75 14.24
N GLN A 204 -4.43 -11.11 15.51
CA GLN A 204 -3.60 -12.25 15.89
C GLN A 204 -4.11 -13.57 15.26
N ALA A 205 -5.42 -13.80 15.28
CA ALA A 205 -6.04 -15.03 14.76
C ALA A 205 -5.77 -15.27 13.26
N PHE A 206 -5.41 -14.21 12.51
CA PHE A 206 -5.16 -14.24 11.07
C PHE A 206 -3.66 -14.19 10.73
N SER A 207 -2.81 -14.14 11.76
CA SER A 207 -1.36 -13.97 11.63
C SER A 207 -0.66 -15.25 12.11
N CYS A 208 -0.28 -16.12 11.18
CA CYS A 208 0.04 -17.52 11.45
C CYS A 208 1.52 -17.85 11.64
N ASP A 209 2.36 -16.82 11.69
CA ASP A 209 3.79 -16.93 11.98
C ASP A 209 4.06 -16.82 13.49
N LYS A 210 4.78 -17.80 14.04
CA LYS A 210 5.11 -17.87 15.47
C LYS A 210 6.07 -16.76 15.94
N SER A 211 6.76 -16.09 15.02
CA SER A 211 7.65 -14.96 15.31
C SER A 211 6.92 -13.63 15.52
N ILE A 212 5.59 -13.60 15.32
CA ILE A 212 4.80 -12.36 15.44
C ILE A 212 4.75 -11.92 16.90
N SER A 213 5.16 -10.67 17.13
CA SER A 213 5.12 -10.06 18.46
C SER A 213 3.68 -9.71 18.89
N ASP A 214 3.33 -10.09 20.11
CA ASP A 214 2.08 -9.73 20.79
C ASP A 214 2.03 -8.27 21.28
N LYS A 215 3.11 -7.50 21.07
CA LYS A 215 3.24 -6.11 21.54
C LYS A 215 2.49 -5.09 20.69
N SER A 216 1.97 -5.49 19.53
CA SER A 216 1.19 -4.61 18.66
C SER A 216 -0.20 -4.32 19.22
N VAL A 217 -0.80 -3.20 18.82
CA VAL A 217 -2.20 -2.89 19.14
C VAL A 217 -3.10 -3.94 18.49
N MET A 218 -3.71 -4.80 19.31
CA MET A 218 -4.60 -5.87 18.84
C MET A 218 -6.01 -5.34 18.58
N CYS A 219 -6.67 -5.88 17.57
CA CYS A 219 -8.09 -5.60 17.32
C CYS A 219 -8.95 -6.18 18.46
N ARG A 220 -9.99 -5.45 18.87
CA ARG A 220 -10.92 -5.96 19.90
C ARG A 220 -11.74 -7.13 19.35
N THR A 221 -11.72 -8.23 20.10
CA THR A 221 -12.07 -9.61 19.70
C THR A 221 -13.49 -9.87 19.17
N PRO A 222 -14.58 -9.14 19.51
CA PRO A 222 -15.90 -9.51 18.99
C PRO A 222 -16.07 -9.24 17.49
N SER A 223 -15.19 -8.44 16.88
CA SER A 223 -15.33 -8.01 15.47
C SER A 223 -14.86 -9.04 14.43
N ILE A 224 -14.13 -10.09 14.85
CA ILE A 224 -13.43 -11.00 13.92
C ILE A 224 -14.23 -12.28 13.64
N GLN A 225 -15.14 -12.69 14.54
CA GLN A 225 -15.92 -13.93 14.40
C GLN A 225 -16.86 -13.95 13.19
N ASN A 226 -17.20 -12.78 12.65
CA ASN A 226 -18.08 -12.66 11.49
C ASN A 226 -17.36 -12.88 10.16
N TYR A 227 -16.02 -12.86 10.16
CA TYR A 227 -15.24 -13.10 8.96
C TYR A 227 -15.03 -14.61 8.75
N TYR A 228 -15.06 -15.04 7.50
CA TYR A 228 -14.79 -16.41 7.09
C TYR A 228 -14.12 -16.45 5.72
N ASN A 229 -13.50 -17.58 5.41
CA ASN A 229 -12.94 -17.88 4.10
C ASN A 229 -13.41 -19.27 3.68
N ASP A 230 -13.95 -19.37 2.46
CA ASP A 230 -14.61 -20.58 1.96
C ASP A 230 -13.64 -21.76 1.91
N THR A 231 -12.39 -21.52 1.49
CA THR A 231 -11.33 -22.53 1.47
C THR A 231 -11.00 -23.03 2.88
N LEU A 232 -10.89 -22.14 3.87
CA LEU A 232 -10.63 -22.53 5.26
C LEU A 232 -11.82 -23.25 5.89
N GLN A 233 -13.06 -22.86 5.59
CA GLN A 233 -14.26 -23.59 6.01
C GLN A 233 -14.25 -25.01 5.45
N LEU A 234 -13.96 -25.15 4.16
CA LEU A 234 -13.86 -26.45 3.51
C LEU A 234 -12.73 -27.31 4.09
N MET A 235 -11.53 -26.73 4.28
CA MET A 235 -10.42 -27.40 4.96
C MET A 235 -10.81 -27.89 6.35
N ASN A 236 -11.55 -27.08 7.11
CA ASN A 236 -11.99 -27.44 8.45
C ASN A 236 -12.93 -28.66 8.45
N ILE A 237 -13.91 -28.69 7.53
CA ILE A 237 -14.82 -29.83 7.36
C ILE A 237 -14.04 -31.12 7.07
N PHE A 238 -13.05 -31.06 6.17
CA PHE A 238 -12.24 -32.22 5.79
C PHE A 238 -11.25 -32.65 6.87
N GLN A 239 -10.64 -31.72 7.62
CA GLN A 239 -9.64 -32.04 8.65
C GLN A 239 -10.24 -32.53 9.95
N GLN A 240 -11.40 -32.00 10.36
CA GLN A 240 -12.06 -32.44 11.60
C GLN A 240 -12.75 -33.80 11.45
N GLY A 241 -12.87 -34.33 10.23
CA GLY A 241 -13.61 -35.58 9.99
C GLY A 241 -15.08 -35.48 10.43
N ASN A 242 -15.66 -34.27 10.41
CA ASN A 242 -17.01 -34.03 10.87
C ASN A 242 -18.01 -34.57 9.83
N GLU A 243 -18.34 -35.85 9.93
CA GLU A 243 -19.19 -36.58 8.98
C GLU A 243 -20.54 -35.89 8.76
N LYS A 244 -21.09 -35.24 9.81
CA LYS A 244 -22.36 -34.51 9.73
C LYS A 244 -22.26 -33.30 8.81
N GLU A 245 -21.23 -32.47 8.99
CA GLU A 245 -21.03 -31.28 8.15
C GLU A 245 -20.62 -31.65 6.73
N LEU A 246 -19.83 -32.72 6.60
CA LEU A 246 -19.52 -33.32 5.30
C LEU A 246 -20.79 -33.79 4.57
N ALA A 247 -21.70 -34.47 5.26
CA ALA A 247 -22.96 -34.95 4.69
C ALA A 247 -23.89 -33.79 4.29
N LYS A 248 -23.99 -32.74 5.11
CA LYS A 248 -24.74 -31.52 4.74
C LYS A 248 -24.20 -30.89 3.45
N LEU A 249 -22.89 -30.70 3.37
CA LEU A 249 -22.26 -30.12 2.19
C LEU A 249 -22.43 -31.00 0.94
N LYS A 250 -22.28 -32.32 1.09
CA LYS A 250 -22.55 -33.30 0.01
C LYS A 250 -23.98 -33.19 -0.51
N ASN A 251 -24.95 -33.17 0.40
CA ASN A 251 -26.37 -33.08 0.05
C ASN A 251 -26.69 -31.76 -0.65
N TYR A 252 -26.11 -30.65 -0.19
CA TYR A 252 -26.31 -29.34 -0.82
C TYR A 252 -25.74 -29.31 -2.25
N LEU A 253 -24.52 -29.83 -2.45
CA LEU A 253 -23.85 -29.79 -3.75
C LEU A 253 -24.38 -30.86 -4.73
N THR A 254 -25.11 -31.87 -4.24
CA THR A 254 -25.62 -32.99 -5.06
C THR A 254 -24.49 -33.75 -5.79
N ILE A 255 -23.32 -33.87 -5.15
CA ILE A 255 -22.12 -34.48 -5.75
C ILE A 255 -21.97 -35.95 -5.29
N PRO A 256 -21.67 -36.89 -6.21
CA PRO A 256 -21.33 -38.27 -5.87
C PRO A 256 -20.13 -38.40 -4.91
N THR A 257 -20.17 -39.37 -4.00
CA THR A 257 -19.15 -39.54 -2.95
C THR A 257 -17.73 -39.71 -3.49
N ASP A 258 -17.56 -40.37 -4.64
CA ASP A 258 -16.29 -40.60 -5.33
C ASP A 258 -15.68 -39.34 -5.98
N GLN A 259 -16.48 -38.29 -6.14
CA GLN A 259 -16.04 -36.99 -6.65
C GLN A 259 -15.80 -35.96 -5.54
N PHE A 260 -16.06 -36.34 -4.29
CA PHE A 260 -15.98 -35.47 -3.12
C PHE A 260 -14.55 -35.34 -2.59
N ASP A 261 -13.67 -34.78 -3.42
CA ASP A 261 -12.29 -34.42 -3.08
C ASP A 261 -12.14 -32.91 -2.91
N LEU A 262 -11.34 -32.50 -1.92
CA LEU A 262 -11.12 -31.10 -1.57
C LEU A 262 -10.68 -30.24 -2.76
N MET A 263 -9.72 -30.72 -3.55
CA MET A 263 -9.19 -29.95 -4.67
C MET A 263 -10.20 -29.86 -5.81
N LYS A 264 -10.87 -30.98 -6.14
CA LYS A 264 -11.94 -30.99 -7.14
C LYS A 264 -13.09 -30.05 -6.78
N LEU A 265 -13.48 -30.01 -5.50
CA LEU A 265 -14.52 -29.12 -4.99
C LEU A 265 -14.11 -27.65 -5.13
N LEU A 266 -12.89 -27.30 -4.75
CA LEU A 266 -12.37 -25.94 -4.94
C LEU A 266 -12.26 -25.57 -6.42
N GLU A 267 -11.92 -26.49 -7.30
CA GLU A 267 -11.77 -26.20 -8.72
C GLU A 267 -13.11 -26.04 -9.43
N ASN A 268 -14.03 -27.00 -9.22
CA ASN A 268 -15.23 -27.16 -10.04
C ASN A 268 -16.51 -26.63 -9.38
N ASN A 269 -16.55 -26.54 -8.04
CA ASN A 269 -17.78 -26.25 -7.29
C ASN A 269 -17.66 -25.02 -6.38
N PHE A 270 -16.63 -24.20 -6.56
CA PHE A 270 -16.35 -23.06 -5.68
C PHE A 270 -17.54 -22.09 -5.53
N ASP A 271 -18.29 -21.82 -6.59
CA ASP A 271 -19.46 -20.93 -6.54
C ASP A 271 -20.54 -21.45 -5.60
N ASP A 272 -20.85 -22.74 -5.71
CA ASP A 272 -21.90 -23.35 -4.89
C ASP A 272 -21.44 -23.51 -3.45
N ILE A 273 -20.15 -23.79 -3.23
CA ILE A 273 -19.52 -23.79 -1.90
C ILE A 273 -19.58 -22.38 -1.28
N SER A 274 -19.26 -21.34 -2.05
CA SER A 274 -19.33 -19.96 -1.57
C SER A 274 -20.76 -19.59 -1.18
N LYS A 275 -21.76 -19.95 -1.99
CA LYS A 275 -23.19 -19.78 -1.65
C LYS A 275 -23.58 -20.55 -0.39
N TYR A 276 -23.12 -21.80 -0.24
CA TYR A 276 -23.40 -22.61 0.94
C TYR A 276 -22.96 -21.91 2.24
N PHE A 277 -21.75 -21.34 2.25
CA PHE A 277 -21.20 -20.63 3.40
C PHE A 277 -21.73 -19.19 3.56
N GLN A 278 -22.54 -18.66 2.63
CA GLN A 278 -23.23 -17.38 2.86
C GLN A 278 -24.25 -17.47 4.00
N ASP A 279 -24.83 -18.65 4.26
CA ASP A 279 -25.65 -18.88 5.45
C ASP A 279 -24.75 -19.04 6.70
N PRO A 280 -24.89 -18.18 7.74
CA PRO A 280 -24.14 -18.31 8.97
C PRO A 280 -24.30 -19.67 9.68
N ASN A 281 -25.42 -20.36 9.51
CA ASN A 281 -25.68 -21.67 10.13
C ASN A 281 -24.83 -22.81 9.52
N ASN A 282 -24.27 -22.58 8.33
CA ASN A 282 -23.42 -23.53 7.63
C ASN A 282 -21.92 -23.28 7.90
N ARG A 283 -21.59 -22.28 8.73
CA ARG A 283 -20.20 -21.91 9.02
C ARG A 283 -19.72 -22.60 10.28
N LEU A 284 -18.49 -23.08 10.25
CA LEU A 284 -17.78 -23.58 11.42
C LEU A 284 -16.97 -22.46 12.05
N GLN A 285 -16.75 -22.56 13.35
CA GLN A 285 -15.75 -21.73 14.02
C GLN A 285 -14.38 -22.05 13.43
N LEU A 286 -13.69 -21.01 12.94
CA LEU A 286 -12.37 -21.14 12.35
C LEU A 286 -11.30 -20.78 13.36
N GLU A 287 -10.26 -21.61 13.37
CA GLU A 287 -8.94 -21.24 13.85
C GLU A 287 -7.99 -21.22 12.64
N PRO A 288 -7.91 -20.10 11.90
CA PRO A 288 -7.21 -20.07 10.62
C PRO A 288 -5.78 -20.59 10.73
N CYS A 289 -5.06 -20.30 11.81
CA CYS A 289 -3.67 -20.73 11.95
C CYS A 289 -3.49 -22.17 12.47
N SER A 290 -4.56 -22.86 12.85
CA SER A 290 -4.51 -24.27 13.28
C SER A 290 -4.68 -25.24 12.10
N LEU A 291 -5.39 -24.83 11.04
CA LEU A 291 -5.68 -25.68 9.88
C LEU A 291 -4.46 -25.85 8.96
N THR A 292 -4.21 -27.02 8.38
CA THR A 292 -3.13 -27.21 7.38
C THR A 292 -3.45 -28.27 6.34
N ASP A 293 -3.38 -27.92 5.06
CA ASP A 293 -3.52 -28.88 3.97
C ASP A 293 -2.46 -28.62 2.90
N ASN A 294 -1.53 -29.56 2.73
CA ASN A 294 -0.41 -29.44 1.79
C ASN A 294 -0.87 -29.40 0.33
N ARG A 295 -2.08 -29.85 0.00
CA ARG A 295 -2.63 -29.79 -1.36
C ARG A 295 -3.02 -28.36 -1.75
N ILE A 296 -3.42 -27.55 -0.76
CA ILE A 296 -3.84 -26.15 -0.96
C ILE A 296 -2.66 -25.19 -0.81
N GLU A 297 -1.84 -25.38 0.22
CA GLU A 297 -0.78 -24.43 0.58
C GLU A 297 0.62 -24.85 0.11
N GLY A 298 0.73 -26.05 -0.47
CA GLY A 298 2.02 -26.59 -0.91
C GLY A 298 2.96 -26.85 0.27
N ALA A 299 4.20 -26.37 0.15
CA ALA A 299 5.29 -26.64 1.09
C ALA A 299 5.31 -25.73 2.34
N GLY A 300 4.41 -24.74 2.44
CA GLY A 300 4.47 -23.79 3.54
C GLY A 300 3.17 -23.04 3.77
N ARG A 301 2.83 -22.86 5.05
CA ARG A 301 1.68 -22.07 5.48
C ARG A 301 1.87 -20.59 5.16
N GLU A 302 0.85 -19.92 4.64
CA GLU A 302 0.87 -18.47 4.46
C GLU A 302 0.97 -17.72 5.81
N ILE A 303 1.84 -16.70 5.88
CA ILE A 303 2.03 -15.89 7.10
C ILE A 303 0.74 -15.21 7.54
N CYS A 304 -0.11 -14.80 6.59
CA CYS A 304 -1.43 -14.27 6.89
C CYS A 304 -2.51 -15.07 6.18
N ARG A 305 -3.55 -15.43 6.91
CA ARG A 305 -4.76 -16.03 6.37
C ARG A 305 -5.93 -15.07 6.57
N MET A 306 -6.90 -15.05 5.66
CA MET A 306 -8.03 -14.12 5.71
C MET A 306 -7.61 -12.65 5.85
N CYS A 307 -6.57 -12.25 5.12
CA CYS A 307 -5.95 -10.93 5.30
C CYS A 307 -5.56 -10.20 4.02
N ASP A 308 -5.84 -10.76 2.84
CA ASP A 308 -5.66 -10.03 1.59
C ASP A 308 -6.91 -10.12 0.71
N PRO A 309 -7.68 -9.04 0.58
CA PRO A 309 -8.82 -9.03 -0.32
C PRO A 309 -8.43 -9.15 -1.80
N ALA A 310 -7.16 -8.97 -2.16
CA ALA A 310 -6.69 -9.16 -3.53
C ALA A 310 -6.04 -10.52 -3.80
N ALA A 311 -6.03 -11.42 -2.81
CA ALA A 311 -5.62 -12.80 -3.02
C ALA A 311 -6.63 -13.56 -3.90
N ASN A 312 -6.24 -14.74 -4.39
CA ASN A 312 -7.13 -15.63 -5.10
C ASN A 312 -8.26 -16.06 -4.15
N PRO A 313 -9.56 -15.94 -4.51
CA PRO A 313 -10.66 -16.38 -3.65
C PRO A 313 -10.56 -17.82 -3.12
N LYS A 314 -9.85 -18.68 -3.86
CA LYS A 314 -9.61 -20.08 -3.48
C LYS A 314 -8.41 -20.29 -2.55
N SER A 315 -7.64 -19.24 -2.22
CA SER A 315 -6.51 -19.33 -1.29
C SER A 315 -6.92 -19.04 0.15
N THR A 316 -6.09 -19.45 1.10
CA THR A 316 -6.32 -19.23 2.54
C THR A 316 -6.06 -17.78 2.97
N ALA A 317 -5.25 -17.00 2.22
CA ALA A 317 -5.07 -15.56 2.41
C ALA A 317 -6.32 -14.72 2.12
N PHE A 318 -7.25 -15.17 1.28
CA PHE A 318 -8.34 -14.33 0.82
C PHE A 318 -9.33 -13.97 1.92
N ILE A 319 -9.74 -12.71 1.97
CA ILE A 319 -10.88 -12.25 2.77
C ILE A 319 -11.87 -11.56 1.85
N ASN A 320 -13.14 -12.00 1.90
CA ASN A 320 -14.17 -11.46 1.04
C ASN A 320 -14.50 -10.01 1.45
N PRO A 321 -14.36 -9.03 0.54
CA PRO A 321 -14.69 -7.63 0.82
C PRO A 321 -16.11 -7.37 1.31
N MET A 322 -17.06 -8.25 1.03
CA MET A 322 -18.45 -8.09 1.47
C MET A 322 -18.66 -8.34 2.96
N GLN A 323 -17.71 -8.99 3.64
CA GLN A 323 -17.87 -9.33 5.05
C GLN A 323 -17.55 -8.16 5.99
N TYR A 324 -16.94 -7.08 5.49
CA TYR A 324 -16.60 -5.88 6.26
C TYR A 324 -17.19 -4.61 5.64
N ALA A 325 -17.08 -3.48 6.35
CA ALA A 325 -17.57 -2.18 5.88
C ALA A 325 -16.67 -1.54 4.81
N GLU A 326 -17.19 -0.59 4.02
CA GLU A 326 -16.45 0.03 2.90
C GLU A 326 -15.18 0.77 3.31
N ASN A 327 -15.15 1.22 4.55
CA ASN A 327 -14.06 1.97 5.13
C ASN A 327 -13.03 1.10 5.86
N ILE A 328 -13.20 -0.23 5.82
CA ILE A 328 -12.26 -1.21 6.35
C ILE A 328 -11.49 -1.85 5.18
N THR A 329 -10.22 -2.15 5.39
CA THR A 329 -9.42 -3.00 4.50
C THR A 329 -8.45 -3.85 5.31
N PHE A 330 -7.95 -4.92 4.70
CA PHE A 330 -7.01 -5.85 5.31
C PHE A 330 -5.71 -5.86 4.52
N VAL A 331 -4.59 -5.94 5.23
CA VAL A 331 -3.28 -6.05 4.61
C VAL A 331 -2.42 -7.07 5.34
N CYS A 332 -1.97 -8.06 4.58
CA CYS A 332 -0.89 -8.93 5.01
C CYS A 332 0.47 -8.25 4.83
N VAL A 333 1.27 -8.27 5.89
CA VAL A 333 2.67 -7.87 5.86
C VAL A 333 3.53 -9.09 6.17
N ALA A 334 3.94 -9.78 5.10
CA ALA A 334 4.78 -10.98 5.21
C ALA A 334 6.25 -10.63 5.51
N ASN A 335 6.81 -9.69 4.74
CA ASN A 335 8.22 -9.32 4.79
C ASN A 335 8.35 -7.82 5.01
N PRO A 336 8.23 -7.32 6.25
CA PRO A 336 8.34 -5.90 6.53
C PRO A 336 9.77 -5.40 6.24
N ASN A 337 9.89 -4.14 5.83
CA ASN A 337 11.15 -3.49 5.46
C ASN A 337 11.32 -2.15 6.18
N VAL A 338 12.55 -1.80 6.56
CA VAL A 338 12.92 -0.52 7.17
C VAL A 338 12.42 0.66 6.33
N LEU A 339 12.56 0.59 5.00
CA LEU A 339 12.05 1.62 4.09
C LEU A 339 10.54 1.78 4.15
N ASP A 340 9.77 0.70 4.39
CA ASP A 340 8.33 0.79 4.56
C ASP A 340 7.96 1.45 5.89
N VAL A 341 8.74 1.21 6.95
CA VAL A 341 8.56 1.89 8.25
C VAL A 341 8.80 3.38 8.11
N ILE A 342 9.93 3.77 7.52
CA ILE A 342 10.28 5.18 7.38
C ILE A 342 9.30 5.88 6.42
N SER A 343 8.93 5.23 5.32
CA SER A 343 7.96 5.79 4.38
C SER A 343 6.60 6.01 5.04
N ASP A 344 6.16 5.09 5.91
CA ASP A 344 4.92 5.26 6.67
C ASP A 344 5.01 6.43 7.67
N ILE A 345 6.15 6.60 8.35
CA ILE A 345 6.36 7.78 9.21
C ILE A 345 6.21 9.06 8.37
N VAL A 346 6.88 9.15 7.22
CA VAL A 346 6.83 10.34 6.35
C VAL A 346 5.41 10.59 5.82
N VAL A 347 4.76 9.56 5.27
CA VAL A 347 3.42 9.68 4.68
C VAL A 347 2.38 10.04 5.74
N THR A 348 2.39 9.35 6.89
CA THR A 348 1.38 9.54 7.93
C THR A 348 1.57 10.84 8.70
N THR A 349 2.81 11.30 8.88
CA THR A 349 3.09 12.49 9.70
C THR A 349 3.38 13.76 8.90
N GLY A 350 3.60 13.64 7.59
CA GLY A 350 4.00 14.74 6.72
C GLY A 350 5.42 15.28 7.00
N VAL A 351 6.21 14.61 7.84
CA VAL A 351 7.56 15.07 8.18
C VAL A 351 8.52 14.73 7.06
N ASN A 352 9.18 15.74 6.49
CA ASN A 352 10.26 15.50 5.55
C ASN A 352 11.54 15.08 6.29
N LEU A 353 11.70 13.76 6.46
CA LEU A 353 12.89 13.18 7.12
C LEU A 353 14.11 13.19 6.20
N TRP A 354 13.90 13.28 4.89
CA TRP A 354 14.94 13.05 3.89
C TRP A 354 15.81 14.27 3.58
N ASP A 355 15.32 15.47 3.87
CA ASP A 355 16.16 16.68 3.84
C ASP A 355 17.17 16.71 4.99
N THR A 356 16.91 15.94 6.05
CA THR A 356 17.73 15.90 7.27
C THR A 356 18.88 14.89 7.16
N VAL A 357 18.69 13.84 6.36
CA VAL A 357 19.70 12.83 6.06
C VAL A 357 20.52 13.30 4.87
N SER A 358 21.69 13.86 5.16
CA SER A 358 22.58 14.45 4.15
C SER A 358 22.82 13.47 3.00
N PHE A 359 22.46 13.84 1.77
CA PHE A 359 22.98 13.15 0.58
C PHE A 359 24.51 13.32 0.57
N PRO A 360 25.30 12.24 0.61
CA PRO A 360 26.73 12.38 0.48
C PRO A 360 27.06 12.92 -0.92
N GLY A 361 27.74 14.05 -0.99
CA GLY A 361 28.73 14.30 -2.04
C GLY A 361 28.58 15.53 -2.94
N VAL A 362 27.39 15.90 -3.42
CA VAL A 362 27.33 16.85 -4.56
C VAL A 362 26.67 18.19 -4.21
N LEU A 363 25.48 18.20 -3.63
CA LEU A 363 24.74 19.46 -3.39
C LEU A 363 25.29 20.29 -2.22
N ARG A 364 25.91 19.64 -1.22
CA ARG A 364 26.53 20.35 -0.09
C ARG A 364 27.76 21.14 -0.56
N THR A 365 28.58 20.51 -1.39
CA THR A 365 29.73 21.14 -2.07
C THR A 365 29.26 22.25 -2.99
N PHE A 366 28.17 22.04 -3.75
CA PHE A 366 27.61 23.05 -4.65
C PHE A 366 27.14 24.31 -3.90
N LYS A 367 26.51 24.17 -2.72
CA LYS A 367 26.12 25.32 -1.88
C LYS A 367 27.34 26.15 -1.45
N TYR A 368 28.43 25.50 -1.05
CA TYR A 368 29.65 26.19 -0.65
C TYR A 368 30.41 26.78 -1.85
N VAL A 369 30.40 26.11 -3.01
CA VAL A 369 30.98 26.62 -4.26
C VAL A 369 30.21 27.85 -4.75
N VAL A 370 28.87 27.81 -4.77
CA VAL A 370 28.04 28.97 -5.15
C VAL A 370 28.24 30.14 -4.17
N LEU A 371 28.33 29.86 -2.87
CA LEU A 371 28.62 30.88 -1.86
C LEU A 371 30.02 31.49 -2.04
N ALA A 372 31.04 30.67 -2.35
CA ALA A 372 32.39 31.13 -2.63
C ALA A 372 32.46 31.98 -3.90
N ILE A 373 31.74 31.61 -4.96
CA ILE A 373 31.63 32.41 -6.20
C ILE A 373 30.96 33.75 -5.92
N LEU A 374 29.89 33.78 -5.11
CA LEU A 374 29.22 35.02 -4.72
C LEU A 374 30.14 35.94 -3.90
N ILE A 375 30.88 35.39 -2.93
CA ILE A 375 31.85 36.14 -2.13
C ILE A 375 32.99 36.66 -3.03
N PHE A 376 33.48 35.86 -3.97
CA PHE A 376 34.51 36.27 -4.92
C PHE A 376 34.03 37.40 -5.84
N MET A 377 32.80 37.34 -6.37
CA MET A 377 32.21 38.43 -7.16
C MET A 377 32.01 39.71 -6.34
N LEU A 378 31.66 39.57 -5.05
CA LEU A 378 31.51 40.71 -4.16
C LEU A 378 32.87 41.34 -3.83
N LEU A 379 33.91 40.54 -3.65
CA LEU A 379 35.28 41.02 -3.44
C LEU A 379 35.83 41.70 -4.71
N THR A 380 35.65 41.13 -5.89
CA THR A 380 36.14 41.75 -7.13
C THR A 380 35.38 43.04 -7.47
N SER A 381 34.07 43.09 -7.24
CA SER A 381 33.28 44.32 -7.44
C SER A 381 33.63 45.46 -6.47
N ILE A 382 34.23 45.18 -5.31
CA ILE A 382 34.70 46.20 -4.35
C ILE A 382 36.18 46.56 -4.58
N VAL A 383 37.04 45.56 -4.77
CA VAL A 383 38.50 45.75 -4.86
C VAL A 383 38.91 46.43 -6.18
N ILE A 384 38.27 46.09 -7.31
CA ILE A 384 38.59 46.68 -8.62
C ILE A 384 38.33 48.20 -8.67
N PRO A 385 37.16 48.73 -8.22
CA PRO A 385 36.95 50.18 -8.20
C PRO A 385 37.85 50.89 -7.18
N ILE A 386 38.14 50.29 -6.02
CA ILE A 386 39.10 50.88 -5.06
C ILE A 386 40.49 50.97 -5.69
N TYR A 387 40.96 49.91 -6.34
CA TYR A 387 42.25 49.92 -7.06
C TYR A 387 42.28 50.98 -8.17
N ARG A 388 41.17 51.16 -8.91
CA ARG A 388 41.06 52.21 -9.93
C ARG A 388 41.04 53.63 -9.35
N ILE A 389 40.49 53.82 -8.15
CA ILE A 389 40.51 55.12 -7.47
C ILE A 389 41.93 55.46 -7.00
N PHE A 390 42.67 54.48 -6.46
CA PHE A 390 44.03 54.71 -5.98
C PHE A 390 45.08 54.84 -7.09
N ASN A 391 44.85 54.22 -8.25
CA ASN A 391 45.77 54.28 -9.39
C ASN A 391 45.27 55.16 -10.54
N ALA A 392 44.24 55.98 -10.35
CA ALA A 392 43.87 56.98 -11.33
C ALA A 392 45.02 58.00 -11.44
N PRO A 393 45.68 58.12 -12.61
CA PRO A 393 46.75 59.10 -12.77
C PRO A 393 46.18 60.50 -12.53
N GLN A 394 46.82 61.25 -11.63
CA GLN A 394 46.48 62.66 -11.42
C GLN A 394 46.63 63.39 -12.76
N GLN A 395 45.51 63.72 -13.40
CA GLN A 395 45.53 64.67 -14.50
C GLN A 395 45.92 66.02 -13.91
N GLN A 396 47.17 66.41 -14.14
CA GLN A 396 47.64 67.78 -13.91
C GLN A 396 46.72 68.73 -14.66
N GLY A 397 46.06 69.60 -13.90
CA GLY A 397 45.15 70.62 -14.42
C GLY A 397 45.89 71.55 -15.36
N TYR A 398 45.44 71.60 -16.61
CA TYR A 398 45.71 72.72 -17.49
C TYR A 398 44.94 73.94 -16.95
N ILE A 399 45.68 74.89 -16.39
CA ILE A 399 45.19 76.22 -16.04
C ILE A 399 44.99 76.97 -17.37
N LEU A 400 43.73 77.18 -17.75
CA LEU A 400 43.35 78.16 -18.76
C LEU A 400 43.42 79.54 -18.11
N HIS A 401 44.43 80.31 -18.48
CA HIS A 401 44.50 81.74 -18.21
C HIS A 401 43.36 82.44 -18.96
N GLN A 402 42.50 83.11 -18.19
CA GLN A 402 41.57 84.12 -18.67
C GLN A 402 42.00 85.49 -18.13
N ASP A 403 41.89 86.48 -19.02
CA ASP A 403 41.86 87.94 -18.82
C ASP A 403 43.21 88.64 -18.53
N GLU A 404 43.52 89.84 -19.04
CA GLU A 404 43.18 90.70 -20.20
C GLU A 404 43.98 92.00 -19.96
N ALA A 405 44.38 92.74 -21.02
CA ALA A 405 44.98 94.10 -21.01
C ALA A 405 46.44 94.29 -20.54
#